data_AF-A0A8S3TYS5-F1
#
_entry.id   AF-A0A8S3TYS5-F1
#
_cell.length_a   1.000
_cell.length_b   1.000
_cell.length_c   1.000
_cell.angle_alpha   90.00
_cell.angle_beta   90.00
_cell.angle_gamma   90.00
#
_symmetry.space_group_name_H-M   'P 1'
#
loop_
_entity.id
_entity.type
_entity.pdbx_description
1 polymer ?
#
loop_
_entity_poly.entity_id
_entity_poly.type
_entity_poly.pdbx_seq_one_letter_code
_entity_poly.pdbx_strand_id
1 'polypeptide(L)'
;MKSMKLLAVLPGNCIQSLSKNFSTGPASLQRHFKILVVGAGAGGCSVANKFAHHVGGEKVGVIEPNDEHYYQPMWTLVGGGVKKLQDSVQKMSKLLPKKGTWMKTKAVAFDPEKCTVTTAEGEEVEIYFYIWNVTSKTCPICRERVNSVEDTWVLTEKPDTTEYEKDVKGYLVSLADRKDS
;
A
#
# COMPACT_ATOMS: atom_id res chain seq x y z
N MET A 1 -16.38 10.50 -6.50
CA MET A 1 -15.35 10.03 -7.47
C MET A 1 -14.21 11.05 -7.52
N LYS A 2 -13.15 10.91 -6.70
CA LYS A 2 -11.98 11.80 -6.81
C LYS A 2 -10.68 11.06 -6.42
N SER A 3 -9.83 10.96 -7.44
CA SER A 3 -8.37 10.86 -7.48
C SER A 3 -7.65 9.67 -6.83
N MET A 4 -7.23 8.75 -7.70
CA MET A 4 -6.14 7.80 -7.49
C MET A 4 -4.82 8.57 -7.55
N LYS A 5 -4.20 8.86 -6.40
CA LYS A 5 -2.85 9.43 -6.36
C LYS A 5 -1.85 8.31 -6.63
N LEU A 6 -1.33 8.29 -7.86
CA LEU A 6 -0.13 7.58 -8.23
C LEU A 6 1.05 8.53 -8.03
N LEU A 7 1.78 8.41 -6.93
CA LEU A 7 3.00 9.17 -6.72
C LEU A 7 4.22 8.26 -6.92
N ALA A 8 4.81 8.35 -8.11
CA ALA A 8 6.16 7.85 -8.35
C ALA A 8 7.14 8.91 -7.84
N VAL A 9 7.98 8.57 -6.88
CA VAL A 9 9.07 9.44 -6.44
C VAL A 9 10.35 8.79 -6.95
N LEU A 10 11.05 9.47 -7.85
CA LEU A 10 12.39 9.07 -8.30
C LEU A 10 13.41 10.02 -7.66
N PRO A 11 14.28 9.56 -6.75
CA PRO A 11 15.55 10.21 -6.50
C PRO A 11 16.39 10.09 -7.78
N GLY A 12 16.97 11.20 -8.25
CA GLY A 12 17.77 11.23 -9.49
C GLY A 12 18.92 10.22 -9.53
N ASN A 13 19.39 9.76 -8.36
CA ASN A 13 20.47 8.77 -8.23
C ASN A 13 20.03 7.35 -8.61
N CYS A 14 18.75 6.99 -8.46
CA CYS A 14 18.26 5.65 -8.85
C CYS A 14 18.10 5.48 -10.37
N ILE A 15 18.09 6.58 -11.13
CA ILE A 15 17.99 6.56 -12.61
C ILE A 15 19.34 6.23 -13.25
N GLN A 16 20.47 6.62 -12.63
CA GLN A 16 21.81 6.51 -13.24
C GLN A 16 22.40 5.09 -13.24
N SER A 17 21.78 4.12 -12.56
CA SER A 17 22.25 2.72 -12.51
C SER A 17 21.91 1.91 -13.77
N LEU A 18 21.14 2.46 -14.72
CA LEU A 18 20.80 1.80 -16.00
C LEU A 18 22.03 1.42 -16.86
N SER A 19 23.25 1.86 -16.52
CA SER A 19 24.47 1.65 -17.30
C SER A 19 25.64 0.96 -16.57
N LYS A 20 25.49 0.52 -15.32
CA LYS A 20 26.62 -0.11 -14.60
C LYS A 20 26.60 -1.63 -14.75
N ASN A 21 27.68 -2.17 -15.34
CA ASN A 21 28.00 -3.60 -15.26
C ASN A 21 28.26 -3.96 -13.80
N PHE A 22 27.48 -4.91 -13.28
CA PHE A 22 27.46 -5.29 -11.87
C PHE A 22 28.70 -6.12 -11.48
N SER A 23 29.32 -5.75 -10.35
CA SER A 23 30.48 -6.43 -9.76
C SER A 23 30.04 -7.52 -8.77
N THR A 24 30.66 -8.69 -8.86
CA THR A 24 30.42 -9.86 -8.00
C THR A 24 31.21 -9.74 -6.69
N GLY A 25 30.60 -9.15 -5.65
CA GLY A 25 31.03 -9.27 -4.25
C GLY A 25 30.35 -10.46 -3.54
N PRO A 26 30.81 -10.87 -2.35
CA PRO A 26 30.24 -12.01 -1.63
C PRO A 26 28.78 -11.71 -1.29
N ALA A 27 27.88 -12.49 -1.88
CA ALA A 27 26.45 -12.23 -1.92
C ALA A 27 25.80 -12.52 -0.56
N SER A 28 25.42 -11.46 0.17
CA SER A 28 24.13 -11.52 0.86
C SER A 28 23.06 -11.79 -0.20
N LEU A 29 22.00 -12.51 0.14
CA LEU A 29 20.93 -12.92 -0.78
C LEU A 29 20.09 -11.69 -1.20
N GLN A 30 20.69 -10.76 -1.93
CA GLN A 30 20.09 -9.49 -2.32
C GLN A 30 19.05 -9.77 -3.40
N ARG A 31 17.77 -9.66 -3.04
CA ARG A 31 16.70 -9.69 -4.03
C ARG A 31 16.66 -8.37 -4.77
N HIS A 32 16.47 -8.46 -6.07
CA HIS A 32 16.55 -7.32 -6.96
C HIS A 32 15.32 -7.26 -7.86
N PHE A 33 14.65 -6.11 -7.87
CA PHE A 33 13.49 -5.87 -8.73
C PHE A 33 13.68 -4.60 -9.56
N LYS A 34 13.22 -4.64 -10.82
CA LYS A 34 13.15 -3.42 -11.62
C LYS A 34 12.15 -2.44 -11.01
N ILE A 35 11.06 -2.96 -10.46
CA ILE A 35 10.01 -2.18 -9.83
C ILE A 35 9.65 -2.84 -8.51
N LEU A 36 9.75 -2.09 -7.42
CA LEU A 36 9.27 -2.53 -6.11
C LEU A 36 8.12 -1.62 -5.67
N VAL A 37 6.99 -2.24 -5.37
CA VAL A 37 5.83 -1.56 -4.81
C VAL A 37 5.80 -1.86 -3.32
N VAL A 38 5.80 -0.83 -2.49
CA VAL A 38 5.66 -0.99 -1.04
C VAL A 38 4.25 -0.63 -0.61
N GLY A 39 3.57 -1.60 0.01
CA GLY A 39 2.15 -1.55 0.35
C GLY A 39 1.27 -1.98 -0.82
N ALA A 40 0.40 -2.96 -0.61
CA ALA A 40 -0.52 -3.48 -1.61
C ALA A 40 -1.98 -3.02 -1.38
N GLY A 41 -2.18 -1.81 -0.88
CA GLY A 41 -3.49 -1.15 -0.89
C GLY A 41 -4.03 -0.94 -2.33
N ALA A 42 -5.18 -0.29 -2.47
CA ALA A 42 -5.82 -0.10 -3.78
C ALA A 42 -4.88 0.53 -4.83
N GLY A 43 -4.08 1.53 -4.42
CA GLY A 43 -3.05 2.14 -5.26
C GLY A 43 -1.92 1.16 -5.61
N GLY A 44 -1.35 0.49 -4.62
CA GLY A 44 -0.23 -0.45 -4.82
C GLY A 44 -0.57 -1.62 -5.74
N CYS A 45 -1.74 -2.26 -5.54
CA CYS A 45 -2.22 -3.33 -6.43
C CYS A 45 -2.38 -2.84 -7.88
N SER A 46 -2.96 -1.65 -8.07
CA SER A 46 -3.18 -1.08 -9.40
C SER A 46 -1.85 -0.83 -10.13
N VAL A 47 -0.88 -0.30 -9.39
CA VAL A 47 0.48 -0.03 -9.87
C VAL A 47 1.21 -1.30 -10.23
N ALA A 48 1.23 -2.28 -9.32
CA ALA A 48 1.92 -3.54 -9.53
C ALA A 48 1.43 -4.22 -10.82
N ASN A 49 0.11 -4.29 -11.03
CA ASN A 49 -0.47 -4.85 -12.26
C ASN A 49 -0.13 -4.01 -13.49
N LYS A 50 -0.29 -2.68 -13.41
CA LYS A 50 0.04 -1.80 -14.53
C LYS A 50 1.47 -2.01 -14.99
N PHE A 51 2.43 -2.01 -14.07
CA PHE A 51 3.83 -2.19 -14.43
C PHE A 51 4.16 -3.61 -14.84
N ALA A 52 3.58 -4.63 -14.20
CA ALA A 52 3.76 -6.02 -14.64
C ALA A 52 3.35 -6.22 -16.10
N HIS A 53 2.29 -5.52 -16.56
CA HIS A 53 1.90 -5.52 -17.97
C HIS A 53 2.92 -4.87 -18.92
N HIS A 54 3.73 -3.90 -18.46
CA HIS A 54 4.67 -3.17 -19.31
C HIS A 54 6.09 -3.74 -19.27
N VAL A 55 6.56 -4.20 -18.10
CA VAL A 55 7.95 -4.64 -17.92
C VAL A 55 8.11 -6.16 -17.78
N GLY A 56 7.00 -6.90 -17.64
CA GLY A 56 6.99 -8.32 -17.26
C GLY A 56 6.80 -8.48 -15.75
N GLY A 57 5.93 -9.42 -15.35
CA GLY A 57 5.58 -9.61 -13.94
C GLY A 57 6.76 -10.03 -13.08
N GLU A 58 7.68 -10.83 -13.63
CA GLU A 58 8.88 -11.32 -12.96
C GLU A 58 9.85 -10.21 -12.51
N LYS A 59 9.69 -8.99 -13.04
CA LYS A 59 10.51 -7.83 -12.70
C LYS A 59 9.86 -6.93 -11.65
N VAL A 60 8.67 -7.29 -11.17
CA VAL A 60 7.88 -6.53 -10.20
C VAL A 60 7.83 -7.27 -8.87
N GLY A 61 8.32 -6.62 -7.82
CA GLY A 61 8.17 -7.04 -6.44
C GLY A 61 7.08 -6.22 -5.73
N VAL A 62 6.38 -6.84 -4.79
CA VAL A 62 5.39 -6.16 -3.93
C VAL A 62 5.64 -6.56 -2.48
N ILE A 63 5.86 -5.57 -1.60
CA ILE A 63 5.97 -5.77 -0.16
C ILE A 63 4.62 -5.46 0.48
N GLU A 64 3.99 -6.47 1.08
CA GLU A 64 2.75 -6.33 1.83
C GLU A 64 2.64 -7.47 2.86
N PRO A 65 2.51 -7.17 4.16
CA PRO A 65 2.38 -8.21 5.18
C PRO A 65 1.04 -8.94 5.17
N ASN A 66 -0.05 -8.27 4.78
CA ASN A 66 -1.41 -8.81 4.95
C ASN A 66 -1.84 -9.74 3.82
N ASP A 67 -2.49 -10.85 4.18
CA ASP A 67 -3.04 -11.82 3.23
C ASP A 67 -4.34 -11.37 2.54
N GLU A 68 -4.98 -10.35 3.10
CA GLU A 68 -6.28 -9.86 2.70
C GLU A 68 -6.22 -8.40 2.28
N HIS A 69 -7.04 -8.06 1.30
CA HIS A 69 -7.25 -6.71 0.83
C HIS A 69 -8.69 -6.30 1.09
N TYR A 70 -8.88 -5.10 1.64
CA TYR A 70 -10.18 -4.56 1.97
C TYR A 70 -10.57 -3.46 0.97
N TYR A 71 -11.72 -3.63 0.33
CA TYR A 71 -12.37 -2.57 -0.42
C TYR A 71 -13.11 -1.62 0.54
N GLN A 72 -12.32 -0.79 1.24
CA GLN A 72 -12.76 0.18 2.24
C GLN A 72 -13.94 1.08 1.81
N PRO A 73 -14.06 1.53 0.54
CA PRO A 73 -15.23 2.32 0.12
C PRO A 73 -16.58 1.62 0.34
N MET A 74 -16.61 0.29 0.39
CA MET A 74 -17.85 -0.45 0.64
C MET A 74 -18.27 -0.43 2.12
N TRP A 75 -17.39 -0.06 3.04
CA TRP A 75 -17.72 -0.01 4.47
C TRP A 75 -18.80 1.01 4.79
N THR A 76 -18.96 2.06 3.98
CA THR A 76 -20.12 2.97 4.08
C THR A 76 -21.45 2.23 3.89
N LEU A 77 -21.51 1.27 2.94
CA LEU A 77 -22.70 0.44 2.72
C LEU A 77 -22.89 -0.62 3.82
N VAL A 78 -21.80 -1.06 4.45
CA VAL A 78 -21.84 -1.93 5.63
C VAL A 78 -22.43 -1.19 6.82
N GLY A 79 -21.95 0.03 7.10
CA GLY A 79 -22.49 0.90 8.14
C GLY A 79 -23.97 1.22 7.94
N GLY A 80 -24.42 1.33 6.68
CA GLY A 80 -25.84 1.49 6.33
C GLY A 80 -26.65 0.19 6.34
N GLY A 81 -26.06 -0.96 6.67
CA GLY A 81 -26.74 -2.26 6.70
C GLY A 81 -27.10 -2.86 5.33
N VAL A 82 -26.59 -2.30 4.23
CA VAL A 82 -26.90 -2.72 2.85
C VAL A 82 -25.97 -3.85 2.38
N LYS A 83 -24.74 -3.89 2.89
CA LYS A 83 -23.71 -4.89 2.55
C LYS A 83 -23.14 -5.53 3.80
N LYS A 84 -22.52 -6.70 3.65
CA LYS A 84 -21.78 -7.36 4.73
C LYS A 84 -20.31 -6.99 4.66
N LEU A 85 -19.62 -6.91 5.80
CA LEU A 85 -18.19 -6.60 5.82
C LEU A 85 -17.37 -7.64 5.02
N GLN A 86 -17.79 -8.90 5.05
CA GLN A 86 -17.15 -10.00 4.30
C GLN A 86 -17.14 -9.77 2.79
N ASP A 87 -18.13 -9.04 2.25
CA ASP A 87 -18.19 -8.71 0.82
C ASP A 87 -17.02 -7.81 0.40
N SER A 88 -16.41 -7.09 1.35
CA SER A 88 -15.31 -6.15 1.11
C SER A 88 -13.93 -6.81 1.02
N VAL A 89 -13.84 -8.11 1.32
CA VAL A 89 -12.56 -8.82 1.45
C VAL A 89 -12.21 -9.54 0.16
N GLN A 90 -10.96 -9.41 -0.28
CA GLN A 90 -10.37 -10.24 -1.33
C GLN A 90 -9.03 -10.80 -0.86
N LYS A 91 -8.69 -12.01 -1.30
CA LYS A 91 -7.34 -12.56 -1.09
C LYS A 91 -6.32 -11.75 -1.88
N MET A 92 -5.25 -11.31 -1.22
CA MET A 92 -4.19 -10.50 -1.83
C MET A 92 -3.57 -11.22 -3.04
N SER A 93 -3.38 -12.54 -2.93
CA SER A 93 -2.86 -13.39 -4.02
C SER A 93 -3.68 -13.34 -5.31
N LYS A 94 -4.96 -12.99 -5.25
CA LYS A 94 -5.84 -12.84 -6.42
C LYS A 94 -5.69 -11.47 -7.08
N LEU A 95 -5.27 -10.46 -6.33
CA LEU A 95 -5.15 -9.07 -6.78
C LEU A 95 -3.76 -8.74 -7.32
N LEU A 96 -2.73 -9.43 -6.84
CA LEU A 96 -1.35 -9.20 -7.27
C LEU A 96 -1.06 -9.83 -8.65
N PRO A 97 -0.03 -9.33 -9.37
CA PRO A 97 0.35 -9.88 -10.66
C PRO A 97 0.76 -11.35 -10.55
N LYS A 98 0.22 -12.23 -11.41
CA LYS A 98 0.46 -13.70 -11.35
C LYS A 98 1.94 -14.12 -11.37
N LYS A 99 2.79 -13.36 -12.06
CA LYS A 99 4.24 -13.60 -12.17
C LYS A 99 5.07 -12.68 -11.28
N GLY A 100 4.42 -11.79 -10.53
CA GLY A 100 5.08 -10.89 -9.60
C GLY A 100 5.49 -11.60 -8.32
N THR A 101 6.53 -11.09 -7.67
CA THR A 101 6.97 -11.62 -6.38
C THR A 101 6.27 -10.85 -5.27
N TRP A 102 5.47 -11.55 -4.48
CA TRP A 102 4.87 -11.01 -3.26
C TRP A 102 5.73 -11.37 -2.04
N MET A 103 6.29 -10.34 -1.40
CA MET A 103 7.04 -10.43 -0.16
C MET A 103 6.11 -10.11 1.01
N LYS A 104 5.79 -11.13 1.81
CA LYS A 104 4.91 -11.02 2.98
C LYS A 104 5.61 -10.44 4.19
N THR A 105 6.08 -9.20 4.05
CA THR A 105 6.83 -8.49 5.07
C THR A 105 6.42 -7.01 5.12
N LYS A 106 6.84 -6.32 6.18
CA LYS A 106 6.78 -4.87 6.30
C LYS A 106 8.11 -4.26 5.87
N ALA A 107 8.07 -3.20 5.07
CA ALA A 107 9.23 -2.34 4.89
C ALA A 107 9.42 -1.47 6.13
N VAL A 108 10.64 -1.40 6.65
CA VAL A 108 10.97 -0.62 7.87
C VAL A 108 11.87 0.57 7.59
N ALA A 109 12.69 0.51 6.55
CA ALA A 109 13.55 1.62 6.15
C ALA A 109 13.69 1.68 4.62
N PHE A 110 13.98 2.88 4.13
CA PHE A 110 14.28 3.13 2.72
C PHE A 110 15.52 4.05 2.64
N ASP A 111 16.53 3.60 1.90
CA ASP A 111 17.76 4.34 1.62
C ASP A 111 17.69 4.86 0.16
N PRO A 112 17.44 6.16 -0.06
CA PRO A 112 17.35 6.73 -1.40
C PRO A 112 18.70 6.88 -2.11
N GLU A 113 19.82 6.85 -1.38
CA GLU A 113 21.15 6.97 -1.98
C GLU A 113 21.61 5.63 -2.55
N LYS A 114 21.30 4.54 -1.84
CA LYS A 114 21.59 3.17 -2.27
C LYS A 114 20.46 2.55 -3.09
N CYS A 115 19.29 3.19 -3.12
CA CYS A 115 18.08 2.65 -3.74
C CYS A 115 17.75 1.25 -3.16
N THR A 116 17.76 1.14 -1.83
CA THR A 116 17.45 -0.10 -1.13
C THR A 116 16.30 0.09 -0.14
N VAL A 117 15.48 -0.96 0.00
CA VAL A 117 14.45 -1.06 1.04
C VAL A 117 14.85 -2.14 2.02
N THR A 118 14.83 -1.82 3.31
CA THR A 118 15.05 -2.80 4.39
C THR A 118 13.70 -3.30 4.87
N THR A 119 13.56 -4.61 4.96
CA THR A 119 12.39 -5.32 5.48
C THR A 119 12.48 -5.53 6.98
N ALA A 120 11.36 -5.87 7.63
CA ALA A 120 11.32 -6.12 9.07
C ALA A 120 12.19 -7.31 9.50
N GLU A 121 12.45 -8.26 8.60
CA GLU A 121 13.35 -9.41 8.83
C GLU A 121 14.83 -9.06 8.59
N GLY A 122 15.15 -7.81 8.25
CA GLY A 122 16.51 -7.35 8.00
C GLY A 122 17.04 -7.65 6.60
N GLU A 123 16.21 -8.15 5.67
CA GLU A 123 16.58 -8.31 4.27
C GLU A 123 16.60 -6.94 3.57
N GLU A 124 17.67 -6.67 2.83
CA GLU A 124 17.79 -5.52 1.93
C GLU A 124 17.36 -5.91 0.51
N VAL A 125 16.58 -5.04 -0.13
CA VAL A 125 16.05 -5.24 -1.48
C VAL A 125 16.46 -4.06 -2.35
N GLU A 126 17.24 -4.31 -3.40
CA GLU A 126 17.68 -3.29 -4.35
C GLU A 126 16.61 -2.99 -5.40
N ILE A 127 16.43 -1.71 -5.74
CA ILE A 127 15.33 -1.21 -6.56
C ILE A 127 15.74 -0.13 -7.55
N TYR A 128 15.10 -0.13 -8.73
CA TYR A 128 15.33 0.90 -9.77
C TYR A 128 14.24 1.96 -9.80
N PHE A 129 12.98 1.54 -9.62
CA PHE A 129 11.83 2.42 -9.65
C PHE A 129 10.88 2.03 -8.52
N TYR A 130 10.50 2.99 -7.70
CA TYR A 130 9.59 2.75 -6.59
C TYR A 130 8.41 3.71 -6.59
N ILE A 131 7.30 3.21 -6.07
CA ILE A 131 6.11 4.01 -5.82
C ILE A 131 5.84 3.88 -4.33
N TRP A 132 6.01 5.01 -3.65
CA TRP A 132 5.78 5.15 -2.23
C TRP A 132 4.59 6.08 -2.02
N ASN A 133 3.59 5.61 -1.29
CA ASN A 133 2.36 6.37 -1.04
C ASN A 133 2.41 7.21 0.23
N VAL A 134 3.59 7.71 0.62
CA VAL A 134 3.75 8.49 1.86
C VAL A 134 4.68 9.68 1.67
N THR A 135 4.23 10.70 0.95
CA THR A 135 4.85 12.04 1.04
C THR A 135 3.81 13.16 1.10
N SER A 136 2.66 12.89 1.72
CA SER A 136 1.89 13.99 2.32
C SER A 136 1.83 13.77 3.82
N LYS A 137 2.77 14.40 4.54
CA LYS A 137 2.64 14.66 5.99
C LYS A 137 1.47 15.60 6.28
N THR A 138 0.66 15.96 5.29
CA THR A 138 -0.50 16.83 5.37
C THR A 138 -1.72 16.08 4.83
N CYS A 139 -2.73 15.95 5.69
CA CYS A 139 -4.06 15.46 5.36
C CYS A 139 -4.60 16.21 4.12
N PRO A 140 -4.97 15.57 3.00
CA PRO A 140 -5.44 16.27 1.81
C PRO A 140 -6.86 16.87 1.95
N ILE A 141 -7.60 16.44 2.97
CA ILE A 141 -8.95 16.92 3.30
C ILE A 141 -8.89 18.14 4.23
N CYS A 142 -8.08 18.02 5.27
CA CYS A 142 -8.04 18.94 6.41
C CYS A 142 -6.76 19.77 6.49
N ARG A 143 -5.75 19.49 5.65
CA ARG A 143 -4.43 20.13 5.59
C ARG A 143 -3.60 20.06 6.89
N GLU A 144 -4.10 19.38 7.89
CA GLU A 144 -3.43 19.14 9.16
C GLU A 144 -2.20 18.25 8.99
N ARG A 145 -1.15 18.56 9.75
CA ARG A 145 0.13 17.87 9.67
C ARG A 145 0.07 16.61 10.55
N VAL A 146 0.18 15.43 9.95
CA VAL A 146 0.29 14.16 10.67
C VAL A 146 1.75 13.89 11.04
N ASN A 147 1.96 13.48 12.30
CA ASN A 147 3.29 13.30 12.87
C ASN A 147 3.88 11.93 12.50
N SER A 148 3.04 10.92 12.25
CA SER A 148 3.48 9.57 11.88
C SER A 148 2.56 8.88 10.85
N VAL A 149 3.00 7.73 10.34
CA VAL A 149 2.23 6.91 9.36
C VAL A 149 1.16 6.06 10.04
N GLU A 150 1.23 5.90 11.35
CA GLU A 150 0.20 5.25 12.16
C GLU A 150 -1.04 6.14 12.33
N ASP A 151 -0.92 7.46 12.12
CA ASP A 151 -2.05 8.42 12.10
C ASP A 151 -2.81 8.44 10.76
N THR A 152 -2.46 7.55 9.82
CA THR A 152 -3.10 7.55 8.51
C THR A 152 -4.50 6.95 8.62
N TRP A 153 -5.51 7.61 8.03
CA TRP A 153 -6.92 7.17 7.92
C TRP A 153 -7.14 5.82 7.20
N VAL A 154 -6.08 5.05 6.96
CA VAL A 154 -6.14 3.71 6.39
C VAL A 154 -6.15 2.75 7.55
N LEU A 155 -7.35 2.25 7.88
CA LEU A 155 -7.50 1.11 8.78
C LEU A 155 -6.76 -0.08 8.16
N THR A 156 -5.58 -0.39 8.69
CA THR A 156 -4.74 -1.53 8.30
C THR A 156 -5.32 -2.84 8.79
N GLU A 157 -6.13 -2.79 9.84
CA GLU A 157 -6.76 -3.95 10.44
C GLU A 157 -8.28 -3.84 10.32
N LYS A 158 -8.90 -5.00 10.11
CA LYS A 158 -10.34 -5.14 10.09
C LYS A 158 -10.88 -4.87 11.50
N PRO A 159 -11.76 -3.88 11.70
CA PRO A 159 -12.43 -3.73 12.98
C PRO A 159 -13.37 -4.92 13.22
N ASP A 160 -13.64 -5.25 14.49
CA ASP A 160 -14.60 -6.32 14.78
C ASP A 160 -15.94 -6.04 14.09
N THR A 161 -16.52 -7.06 13.46
CA THR A 161 -17.75 -6.91 12.67
C THR A 161 -18.92 -6.39 13.49
N THR A 162 -19.06 -6.90 14.71
CA THR A 162 -20.22 -6.61 15.56
C THR A 162 -20.07 -5.25 16.22
N GLU A 163 -18.85 -4.91 16.62
CA GLU A 163 -18.46 -3.59 17.12
C GLU A 163 -18.61 -2.51 16.05
N TYR A 164 -18.03 -2.71 14.87
CA TYR A 164 -18.07 -1.75 13.76
C TYR A 164 -19.51 -1.44 13.31
N GLU A 165 -20.33 -2.48 13.13
CA GLU A 165 -21.74 -2.30 12.74
C GLU A 165 -22.51 -1.53 13.81
N LYS A 166 -22.30 -1.84 15.09
CA LYS A 166 -22.96 -1.16 16.21
C LYS A 166 -22.54 0.31 16.30
N ASP A 167 -21.26 0.59 16.20
CA ASP A 167 -20.70 1.94 16.34
C ASP A 167 -21.11 2.84 15.18
N VAL A 168 -20.97 2.34 13.95
CA VAL A 168 -21.32 3.11 12.75
C VAL A 168 -22.83 3.32 12.69
N LYS A 169 -23.64 2.29 12.98
CA LYS A 169 -25.10 2.43 13.04
C LYS A 169 -25.52 3.40 14.13
N GLY A 170 -24.92 3.31 15.33
CA GLY A 170 -25.19 4.23 16.43
C GLY A 170 -24.88 5.67 16.04
N TYR A 171 -23.74 5.90 15.39
CA TYR A 171 -23.37 7.23 14.89
C TYR A 171 -24.33 7.73 13.81
N LEU A 172 -24.65 6.91 12.80
CA LEU A 172 -25.56 7.29 11.71
C LEU A 172 -26.98 7.61 12.20
N VAL A 173 -27.49 6.84 13.16
CA VAL A 173 -28.79 7.14 13.80
C VAL A 173 -28.69 8.46 14.58
N SER A 174 -27.61 8.69 15.32
CA SER A 174 -27.39 9.97 16.03
C SER A 174 -27.32 11.19 15.12
N LEU A 175 -26.97 11.02 13.83
CA LEU A 175 -26.99 12.10 12.85
C LEU A 175 -28.41 12.40 12.37
N ALA A 176 -29.25 11.38 12.19
CA ALA A 176 -30.65 11.55 11.83
C ALA A 176 -31.47 12.24 12.93
N ASP A 177 -31.10 12.00 14.20
CA ASP A 177 -31.78 12.58 15.35
C ASP A 177 -31.32 14.02 15.69
N ARG A 178 -30.23 14.50 15.08
CA ARG A 178 -29.83 15.92 15.17
C ARG A 178 -30.78 16.74 14.31
N LYS A 179 -31.85 17.26 14.92
CA LYS A 179 -32.59 18.38 14.36
C LYS A 179 -31.62 19.55 14.18
N ASP A 180 -31.58 20.10 12.97
CA ASP A 180 -30.79 21.27 12.60
C ASP A 180 -30.95 22.36 13.67
N SER A 181 -29.86 22.63 14.40
CA SER A 181 -29.72 23.74 15.36
C SER A 181 -29.12 24.95 14.68
#